data_AF-A0A7J8M8T5-F1
#
_entry.id   AF-A0A7J8M8T5-F1
#
_cell.length_a   1.000
_cell.length_b   1.000
_cell.length_c   1.000
_cell.angle_alpha   90.00
_cell.angle_beta   90.00
_cell.angle_gamma   90.00
#
_symmetry.space_group_name_H-M   'P 1'
#
loop_
_entity.id
_entity.type
_entity.pdbx_description
1 polymer ?
#
loop_
_entity_poly.entity_id
_entity_poly.type
_entity_poly.pdbx_seq_one_letter_code
_entity_poly.pdbx_strand_id
1 'polypeptide(L)'
;MDGLFKLAKTLFGIDIEPADGLAPVWNKDVRFYCVKDSSGSPIAYFYFDPYSRPSEKREGAWMDEVVSRSRVMSRNGTTPRLPIAHMVCNQTPPFGDKPSLMTFREVETVFHEFGHALQHMLTKQDEGLVAGIRGIEWDAVELPSQFMENWCYHRDTLMSIAKHYETGESLPEEVYLKLLAARTFRAGSLSLRQLRFASVDLELHTKYIPDGSESVFDVDQRVSRKTQVI
;
A
#
# COMPACT_ATOMS: atom_id res chain seq x y z
N MET A 1 4.84 -1.47 11.80
CA MET A 1 4.85 -0.04 11.42
C MET A 1 6.18 0.62 11.70
N ASP A 2 6.76 0.49 12.91
CA ASP A 2 8.01 1.16 13.29
C ASP A 2 9.17 1.00 12.30
N GLY A 3 9.42 -0.22 11.80
CA GLY A 3 10.46 -0.44 10.80
C GLY A 3 10.18 0.23 9.45
N LEU A 4 8.92 0.31 9.04
CA LEU A 4 8.49 1.04 7.83
C LEU A 4 8.71 2.55 8.00
N PHE A 5 8.39 3.11 9.17
CA PHE A 5 8.62 4.53 9.46
C PHE A 5 10.11 4.85 9.57
N LYS A 6 10.91 3.96 10.16
CA LYS A 6 12.38 4.08 10.18
C LYS A 6 12.97 4.06 8.77
N LEU A 7 12.45 3.21 7.89
CA LEU A 7 12.84 3.20 6.48
C LEU A 7 12.47 4.53 5.81
N ALA A 8 11.24 5.01 6.00
CA ALA A 8 10.77 6.27 5.42
C ALA A 8 11.64 7.46 5.86
N LYS A 9 12.05 7.49 7.14
CA LYS A 9 13.02 8.46 7.64
C LYS A 9 14.37 8.37 6.92
N THR A 10 14.87 7.15 6.72
CA THR A 10 16.17 6.91 6.07
C THR A 10 16.16 7.33 4.61
N LEU A 11 15.09 7.02 3.87
CA LEU A 11 15.02 7.28 2.43
C LEU A 11 14.55 8.71 2.11
N PHE A 12 13.60 9.24 2.87
CA PHE A 12 12.87 10.45 2.51
C PHE A 12 13.01 11.58 3.54
N GLY A 13 13.72 11.35 4.66
CA GLY A 13 13.97 12.37 5.67
C GLY A 13 12.71 12.82 6.43
N ILE A 14 11.69 11.97 6.51
CA ILE A 14 10.43 12.26 7.21
C ILE A 14 10.34 11.54 8.55
N ASP A 15 9.73 12.20 9.52
CA ASP A 15 9.39 11.62 10.82
C ASP A 15 7.88 11.36 10.88
N ILE A 16 7.49 10.16 11.31
CA ILE A 16 6.09 9.74 11.39
C ILE A 16 5.77 9.36 12.83
N GLU A 17 4.76 9.99 13.41
CA GLU A 17 4.34 9.76 14.78
C GLU A 17 2.82 9.55 14.89
N PRO A 18 2.35 8.77 15.87
CA PRO A 18 0.92 8.67 16.16
C PRO A 18 0.32 10.04 16.49
N ALA A 19 -0.85 10.31 15.94
CA ALA A 19 -1.64 11.52 16.16
C ALA A 19 -3.11 11.17 16.48
N ASP A 20 -3.36 9.97 17.01
CA ASP A 20 -4.68 9.50 17.41
C ASP A 20 -5.39 10.55 18.30
N GLY A 21 -6.66 10.85 17.99
CA GLY A 21 -7.45 11.87 18.68
C GLY A 21 -7.38 13.28 18.06
N LEU A 22 -6.42 13.56 17.18
CA LEU A 22 -6.37 14.83 16.43
C LEU A 22 -7.48 14.92 15.37
N ALA A 23 -7.87 13.77 14.80
CA ALA A 23 -8.94 13.66 13.81
C ALA A 23 -9.99 12.62 14.26
N PRO A 24 -11.28 12.83 13.94
CA PRO A 24 -12.30 11.82 14.20
C PRO A 24 -12.07 10.58 13.32
N VAL A 25 -12.39 9.40 13.86
CA VAL A 25 -12.25 8.12 13.16
C VAL A 25 -13.56 7.35 13.16
N TRP A 26 -13.76 6.49 12.16
CA TRP A 26 -14.99 5.70 11.98
C TRP A 26 -14.99 4.37 12.74
N ASN A 27 -13.82 3.88 13.15
CA ASN A 27 -13.69 2.63 13.89
C ASN A 27 -12.51 2.73 14.88
N LYS A 28 -12.61 2.05 16.02
CA LYS A 28 -11.62 2.07 17.10
C LYS A 28 -10.23 1.54 16.70
N ASP A 29 -10.18 0.71 15.67
CA ASP A 29 -8.94 0.08 15.20
C ASP A 29 -8.20 0.97 14.18
N VAL A 30 -8.81 2.07 13.75
CA VAL A 30 -8.20 3.07 12.85
C VAL A 30 -7.12 3.83 13.61
N ARG A 31 -5.94 3.90 13.01
CA ARG A 31 -4.82 4.71 13.51
C ARG A 31 -4.68 5.98 12.67
N PHE A 32 -4.29 7.06 13.31
CA PHE A 32 -3.99 8.33 12.64
C PHE A 32 -2.57 8.76 12.93
N TYR A 33 -1.88 9.25 11.90
CA TYR A 33 -0.46 9.60 11.97
C TYR A 33 -0.20 11.00 11.41
N CYS A 34 0.75 11.69 12.04
CA CYS A 34 1.33 12.94 11.56
C CYS A 34 2.66 12.65 10.87
N VAL A 35 2.87 13.24 9.69
CA VAL A 35 4.13 13.19 8.95
C VAL A 35 4.80 14.55 9.03
N LYS A 36 6.05 14.59 9.47
CA LYS A 36 6.86 15.79 9.67
C LYS A 36 8.10 15.77 8.79
N ASP A 37 8.54 16.96 8.38
CA ASP A 37 9.85 17.13 7.76
C ASP A 37 10.99 17.16 8.81
N SER A 38 12.22 17.29 8.34
CA SER A 38 13.42 17.36 9.19
C SER A 38 13.49 18.57 10.12
N SER A 39 12.65 19.59 9.92
CA SER A 39 12.52 20.73 10.84
C SER A 39 11.53 20.47 11.98
N GLY A 40 10.81 19.34 11.92
CA GLY A 40 9.72 19.00 12.84
C GLY A 40 8.37 19.59 12.44
N SER A 41 8.27 20.22 11.28
CA SER A 41 7.03 20.83 10.80
C SER A 41 6.11 19.78 10.18
N PRO A 42 4.80 19.73 10.50
CA PRO A 42 3.86 18.84 9.83
C PRO A 42 3.76 19.15 8.34
N ILE A 43 3.87 18.12 7.51
CA ILE A 43 3.76 18.20 6.05
C ILE A 43 2.62 17.37 5.48
N ALA A 44 2.12 16.36 6.21
CA ALA A 44 0.98 15.54 5.80
C ALA A 44 0.39 14.74 6.99
N TYR A 45 -0.73 14.07 6.74
CA TYR A 45 -1.32 13.10 7.68
C TYR A 45 -1.87 11.89 6.95
N PHE A 46 -2.07 10.77 7.65
CA PHE A 46 -2.83 9.65 7.09
C PHE A 46 -3.55 8.83 8.15
N TYR A 47 -4.66 8.22 7.72
CA TYR A 47 -5.36 7.19 8.47
C TYR A 47 -4.89 5.81 8.02
N PHE A 48 -4.91 4.83 8.92
CA PHE A 48 -4.68 3.43 8.60
C PHE A 48 -5.78 2.55 9.22
N ASP A 49 -6.58 1.88 8.38
CA ASP A 49 -7.59 0.87 8.77
C ASP A 49 -7.08 -0.54 8.37
N PRO A 50 -6.39 -1.27 9.27
CA PRO A 50 -5.57 -2.43 8.90
C PRO A 50 -6.34 -3.74 8.73
N TYR A 51 -7.40 -3.96 9.53
CA TYR A 51 -7.91 -5.31 9.76
C TYR A 51 -9.08 -5.67 8.86
N SER A 52 -9.18 -6.97 8.55
CA SER A 52 -10.34 -7.54 7.87
C SER A 52 -11.61 -7.36 8.68
N ARG A 53 -12.69 -6.90 8.02
CA ARG A 53 -14.00 -6.67 8.64
C ARG A 53 -15.13 -6.90 7.63
N PRO A 54 -15.34 -8.16 7.19
CA PRO A 54 -16.14 -8.47 6.00
C PRO A 54 -17.63 -8.12 6.13
N SER A 55 -18.14 -7.90 7.35
CA SER A 55 -19.52 -7.49 7.58
C SER A 55 -19.83 -6.09 7.04
N GLU A 56 -18.84 -5.21 6.92
CA GLU A 56 -19.05 -3.80 6.55
C GLU A 56 -17.91 -3.16 5.75
N LYS A 57 -16.78 -3.86 5.54
CA LYS A 57 -15.59 -3.34 4.86
C LYS A 57 -15.30 -4.18 3.61
N ARG A 58 -15.07 -3.48 2.49
CA ARG A 58 -14.67 -4.07 1.21
C ARG A 58 -13.34 -4.84 1.36
N GLU A 59 -13.23 -5.98 0.67
CA GLU A 59 -12.01 -6.79 0.60
C GLU A 59 -10.86 -6.09 -0.16
N GLY A 60 -9.66 -6.67 -0.09
CA GLY A 60 -8.45 -6.17 -0.75
C GLY A 60 -7.65 -5.20 0.11
N ALA A 61 -6.80 -4.40 -0.53
CA ALA A 61 -6.10 -3.29 0.09
C ALA A 61 -6.11 -2.12 -0.91
N TRP A 62 -6.10 -0.90 -0.40
CA TRP A 62 -6.07 0.30 -1.22
C TRP A 62 -5.63 1.51 -0.42
N MET A 63 -5.15 2.51 -1.15
CA MET A 63 -4.96 3.88 -0.69
C MET A 63 -6.03 4.76 -1.33
N ASP A 64 -6.46 5.78 -0.59
CA ASP A 64 -7.38 6.79 -1.13
C ASP A 64 -6.99 8.19 -0.63
N GLU A 65 -7.31 9.23 -1.39
CA GLU A 65 -7.10 10.60 -0.96
C GLU A 65 -8.24 11.09 -0.07
N VAL A 66 -7.91 11.72 1.05
CA VAL A 66 -8.91 12.42 1.89
C VAL A 66 -9.02 13.87 1.43
N VAL A 67 -7.87 14.55 1.39
CA VAL A 67 -7.74 15.89 0.82
C VAL A 67 -6.37 16.03 0.16
N SER A 68 -6.31 16.72 -0.97
CA SER A 68 -5.06 17.03 -1.67
C SER A 68 -4.31 18.23 -1.08
N ARG A 69 -2.99 18.26 -1.30
CA ARG A 69 -2.17 19.45 -1.08
C ARG A 69 -2.64 20.55 -2.02
N SER A 70 -2.92 21.75 -1.49
CA SER A 70 -3.48 22.81 -2.34
C SER A 70 -3.27 24.21 -1.76
N ARG A 71 -2.73 25.11 -2.57
CA ARG A 71 -2.62 26.55 -2.25
C ARG A 71 -3.99 27.24 -2.22
N VAL A 72 -4.87 26.92 -3.18
CA VAL A 72 -6.22 27.51 -3.28
C VAL A 72 -7.07 27.18 -2.05
N MET A 73 -6.92 25.97 -1.49
CA MET A 73 -7.63 25.53 -0.29
C MET A 73 -6.94 25.95 1.03
N SER A 74 -5.97 26.87 0.96
CA SER A 74 -5.29 27.40 2.14
C SER A 74 -6.25 28.12 3.08
N ARG A 75 -6.08 27.93 4.40
CA ARG A 75 -6.85 28.66 5.41
C ARG A 75 -6.36 30.09 5.66
N ASN A 76 -5.05 30.33 5.47
CA ASN A 76 -4.39 31.61 5.79
C ASN A 76 -3.88 32.34 4.53
N GLY A 77 -4.09 31.76 3.35
CA GLY A 77 -3.67 32.33 2.06
C GLY A 77 -2.17 32.24 1.77
N THR A 78 -1.35 31.79 2.73
CA THR A 78 0.12 31.80 2.64
C THR A 78 0.73 30.40 2.66
N THR A 79 0.08 29.43 3.29
CA THR A 79 0.55 28.04 3.36
C THR A 79 -0.44 27.11 2.68
N PRO A 80 -0.02 26.27 1.72
CA PRO A 80 -0.91 25.27 1.14
C PRO A 80 -1.54 24.38 2.22
N ARG A 81 -2.81 24.00 2.03
CA ARG A 81 -3.43 22.94 2.84
C ARG A 81 -2.59 21.67 2.73
N LEU A 82 -2.34 21.00 3.86
CA LEU A 82 -1.58 19.75 3.88
C LEU A 82 -2.43 18.58 3.33
N PRO A 83 -1.82 17.65 2.58
CA PRO A 83 -2.50 16.46 2.08
C PRO A 83 -2.81 15.48 3.22
N ILE A 84 -3.90 14.74 3.06
CA ILE A 84 -4.29 13.64 3.96
C ILE A 84 -4.64 12.41 3.12
N ALA A 85 -4.13 11.25 3.50
CA ALA A 85 -4.37 9.96 2.84
C ALA A 85 -5.15 8.98 3.74
N HIS A 86 -5.81 8.02 3.12
CA HIS A 86 -6.24 6.76 3.71
C HIS A 86 -5.31 5.64 3.26
N MET A 87 -4.91 4.79 4.18
CA MET A 87 -4.38 3.46 3.89
C MET A 87 -5.35 2.43 4.46
N VAL A 88 -5.75 1.47 3.65
CA VAL A 88 -6.68 0.42 4.06
C VAL A 88 -6.10 -0.94 3.67
N CYS A 89 -6.05 -1.84 4.64
CA CYS A 89 -5.70 -3.24 4.43
C CYS A 89 -6.81 -4.14 4.99
N ASN A 90 -6.77 -5.43 4.67
CA ASN A 90 -7.64 -6.44 5.26
C ASN A 90 -6.80 -7.58 5.85
N GLN A 91 -5.77 -7.23 6.63
CA GLN A 91 -4.89 -8.21 7.25
C GLN A 91 -5.59 -8.94 8.41
N THR A 92 -5.00 -10.05 8.83
CA THR A 92 -5.44 -10.91 9.94
C THR A 92 -5.67 -10.07 11.19
N PRO A 93 -6.90 -10.02 11.74
CA PRO A 93 -7.19 -9.27 12.95
C PRO A 93 -6.39 -9.76 14.17
N PRO A 94 -6.23 -8.92 15.22
CA PRO A 94 -5.73 -9.36 16.51
C PRO A 94 -6.51 -10.56 17.07
N PHE A 95 -5.84 -11.44 17.82
CA PHE A 95 -6.47 -12.58 18.48
C PHE A 95 -6.35 -12.48 20.00
N GLY A 96 -7.49 -12.25 20.67
CA GLY A 96 -7.50 -11.95 22.10
C GLY A 96 -6.67 -10.70 22.40
N ASP A 97 -5.75 -10.82 23.36
CA ASP A 97 -4.85 -9.72 23.77
C ASP A 97 -3.56 -9.63 22.94
N LYS A 98 -3.38 -10.50 21.94
CA LYS A 98 -2.18 -10.52 21.08
C LYS A 98 -2.32 -9.51 19.95
N PRO A 99 -1.22 -8.86 19.52
CA PRO A 99 -1.26 -8.02 18.33
C PRO A 99 -1.58 -8.85 17.08
N SER A 100 -1.95 -8.16 15.98
CA SER A 100 -2.06 -8.80 14.67
C SER A 100 -0.70 -9.39 14.27
N LEU A 101 -0.66 -10.71 14.06
CA LEU A 101 0.52 -11.41 13.56
C LEU A 101 0.37 -11.60 12.05
N MET A 102 1.33 -11.08 11.30
CA MET A 102 1.23 -10.94 9.84
C MET A 102 2.05 -12.00 9.11
N THR A 103 1.52 -12.46 8.00
CA THR A 103 2.28 -13.13 6.94
C THR A 103 3.20 -12.14 6.23
N PHE A 104 4.22 -12.64 5.54
CA PHE A 104 5.10 -11.79 4.73
C PHE A 104 4.33 -11.04 3.63
N ARG A 105 3.28 -11.66 3.07
CA ARG A 105 2.45 -11.02 2.03
C ARG A 105 1.65 -9.84 2.58
N GLU A 106 1.10 -9.95 3.79
CA GLU A 106 0.42 -8.81 4.44
C GLU A 106 1.41 -7.68 4.74
N VAL A 107 2.67 -7.99 5.06
CA VAL A 107 3.72 -6.96 5.23
C VAL A 107 4.01 -6.26 3.89
N GLU A 108 4.19 -7.00 2.79
CA GLU A 108 4.34 -6.42 1.45
C GLU A 108 3.14 -5.53 1.09
N THR A 109 1.91 -5.96 1.38
CA THR A 109 0.71 -5.16 1.13
C THR A 109 0.70 -3.84 1.90
N VAL A 110 1.13 -3.82 3.18
CA VAL A 110 1.24 -2.57 3.93
C VAL A 110 2.30 -1.64 3.31
N PHE A 111 3.42 -2.19 2.85
CA PHE A 111 4.46 -1.41 2.14
C PHE A 111 3.94 -0.84 0.82
N HIS A 112 3.16 -1.64 0.07
CA HIS A 112 2.53 -1.23 -1.17
C HIS A 112 1.61 -0.02 -0.98
N GLU A 113 0.63 -0.12 -0.06
CA GLU A 113 -0.30 0.99 0.20
C GLU A 113 0.42 2.22 0.77
N PHE A 114 1.50 2.02 1.52
CA PHE A 114 2.31 3.12 2.01
C PHE A 114 3.05 3.84 0.89
N GLY A 115 3.44 3.16 -0.19
CA GLY A 115 4.02 3.81 -1.37
C GLY A 115 3.05 4.77 -2.06
N HIS A 116 1.80 4.36 -2.26
CA HIS A 116 0.72 5.25 -2.72
C HIS A 116 0.55 6.45 -1.79
N ALA A 117 0.49 6.18 -0.47
CA ALA A 117 0.32 7.23 0.54
C ALA A 117 1.50 8.21 0.52
N LEU A 118 2.74 7.74 0.37
CA LEU A 118 3.93 8.59 0.26
C LEU A 118 3.85 9.51 -0.96
N GLN A 119 3.45 9.02 -2.14
CA GLN A 119 3.34 9.87 -3.33
C GLN A 119 2.30 10.99 -3.14
N HIS A 120 1.16 10.67 -2.53
CA HIS A 120 0.15 11.68 -2.19
C HIS A 120 0.67 12.69 -1.16
N MET A 121 1.28 12.20 -0.08
CA MET A 121 1.67 13.01 1.08
C MET A 121 2.91 13.87 0.84
N LEU A 122 3.88 13.37 0.07
CA LEU A 122 5.17 14.04 -0.15
C LEU A 122 5.22 14.88 -1.43
N THR A 123 4.08 15.05 -2.11
CA THR A 123 3.99 15.95 -3.25
C THR A 123 4.48 17.35 -2.91
N LYS A 124 5.33 17.91 -3.77
CA LYS A 124 5.77 19.31 -3.67
C LYS A 124 4.88 20.27 -4.46
N GLN A 125 3.99 19.74 -5.31
CA GLN A 125 3.02 20.54 -6.06
C GLN A 125 1.97 21.13 -5.10
N ASP A 126 1.67 22.41 -5.25
CA ASP A 126 0.58 23.10 -4.54
C ASP A 126 -0.62 23.43 -5.44
N GLU A 127 -0.54 23.10 -6.72
CA GLU A 127 -1.66 23.13 -7.65
C GLU A 127 -2.57 21.93 -7.41
N GLY A 128 -3.70 22.16 -6.74
CA GLY A 128 -4.48 21.10 -6.11
C GLY A 128 -5.11 20.09 -7.08
N LEU A 129 -5.25 20.45 -8.36
CA LEU A 129 -5.80 19.57 -9.39
C LEU A 129 -4.78 18.56 -9.94
N VAL A 130 -3.49 18.77 -9.68
CA VAL A 130 -2.38 17.91 -10.14
C VAL A 130 -1.42 17.53 -9.00
N ALA A 131 -1.82 17.77 -7.75
CA ALA A 131 -1.03 17.44 -6.58
C ALA A 131 -1.26 16.00 -6.12
N GLY A 132 -0.20 15.37 -5.62
CA GLY A 132 -0.25 14.00 -5.10
C GLY A 132 -0.21 13.02 -6.25
N ILE A 133 -1.25 12.19 -6.35
CA ILE A 133 -1.42 11.20 -7.43
C ILE A 133 -2.31 11.73 -8.58
N ARG A 134 -2.87 12.93 -8.46
CA ARG A 134 -3.79 13.50 -9.46
C ARG A 134 -3.03 13.88 -10.74
N GLY A 135 -3.61 13.54 -11.88
CA GLY A 135 -3.05 13.88 -13.20
C GLY A 135 -1.86 13.02 -13.61
N ILE A 136 -1.55 11.96 -12.86
CA ILE A 136 -0.58 10.93 -13.25
C ILE A 136 -1.31 9.89 -14.10
N GLU A 137 -0.73 9.52 -15.24
CA GLU A 137 -1.24 8.47 -16.09
C GLU A 137 -1.39 7.15 -15.31
N TRP A 138 -2.52 6.48 -15.53
CA TRP A 138 -2.97 5.37 -14.68
C TRP A 138 -2.01 4.16 -14.67
N ASP A 139 -1.24 3.96 -15.74
CA ASP A 139 -0.23 2.92 -15.84
C ASP A 139 1.06 3.23 -15.04
N ALA A 140 1.22 4.46 -14.54
CA ALA A 140 2.36 4.90 -13.74
C ALA A 140 2.05 5.03 -12.24
N VAL A 141 0.77 5.02 -11.82
CA VAL A 141 0.41 5.22 -10.40
C VAL A 141 0.89 4.10 -9.49
N GLU A 142 1.09 2.88 -10.02
CA GLU A 142 1.61 1.73 -9.27
C GLU A 142 3.13 1.74 -9.07
N LEU A 143 3.84 2.74 -9.59
CA LEU A 143 5.30 2.81 -9.47
C LEU A 143 5.78 2.90 -8.01
N PRO A 144 5.35 3.88 -7.18
CA PRO A 144 5.85 4.00 -5.82
C PRO A 144 5.35 2.91 -4.88
N SER A 145 4.14 2.39 -5.10
CA SER A 145 3.59 1.28 -4.33
C SER A 145 4.43 0.01 -4.51
N GLN A 146 4.65 -0.42 -5.76
CA GLN A 146 5.48 -1.58 -6.08
C GLN A 146 6.97 -1.35 -5.75
N PHE A 147 7.45 -0.12 -5.86
CA PHE A 147 8.81 0.24 -5.42
C PHE A 147 9.00 -0.08 -3.94
N MET A 148 8.03 0.28 -3.08
CA MET A 148 8.15 0.06 -1.64
C MET A 148 8.22 -1.42 -1.26
N GLU A 149 7.53 -2.32 -1.97
CA GLU A 149 7.56 -3.77 -1.70
C GLU A 149 8.98 -4.38 -1.75
N ASN A 150 9.89 -3.81 -2.55
CA ASN A 150 11.26 -4.31 -2.65
C ASN A 150 12.03 -4.23 -1.31
N TRP A 151 11.68 -3.26 -0.48
CA TRP A 151 12.36 -3.05 0.80
C TRP A 151 12.00 -4.10 1.84
N CYS A 152 10.96 -4.90 1.63
CA CYS A 152 10.65 -6.04 2.50
C CYS A 152 11.75 -7.11 2.49
N TYR A 153 12.57 -7.18 1.44
CA TYR A 153 13.71 -8.10 1.32
C TYR A 153 15.06 -7.44 1.66
N HIS A 154 15.11 -6.11 1.82
CA HIS A 154 16.31 -5.43 2.25
C HIS A 154 16.63 -5.82 3.71
N ARG A 155 17.84 -6.33 3.93
CA ARG A 155 18.22 -6.96 5.20
C ARG A 155 17.95 -6.06 6.40
N ASP A 156 18.40 -4.82 6.37
CA ASP A 156 18.29 -3.93 7.53
C ASP A 156 16.84 -3.52 7.79
N THR A 157 16.03 -3.36 6.74
CA THR A 157 14.58 -3.13 6.86
C THR A 157 13.91 -4.34 7.51
N LEU A 158 14.10 -5.54 6.96
CA LEU A 158 13.48 -6.75 7.49
C LEU A 158 13.88 -6.99 8.95
N MET A 159 15.18 -6.92 9.26
CA MET A 159 15.68 -7.14 10.62
C MET A 159 15.20 -6.07 11.61
N SER A 160 14.85 -4.88 11.13
CA SER A 160 14.23 -3.85 11.99
C SER A 160 12.77 -4.16 12.35
N ILE A 161 12.08 -4.95 11.52
CA ILE A 161 10.67 -5.33 11.69
C ILE A 161 10.54 -6.67 12.41
N ALA A 162 11.34 -7.66 12.01
CA ALA A 162 11.18 -9.05 12.41
C ALA A 162 11.75 -9.30 13.81
N LYS A 163 10.96 -8.93 14.82
CA LYS A 163 11.19 -9.24 16.23
C LYS A 163 10.05 -10.08 16.77
N HIS A 164 10.37 -11.08 17.58
CA HIS A 164 9.34 -11.87 18.25
C HIS A 164 8.52 -10.97 19.18
N TYR A 165 7.19 -11.03 19.08
CA TYR A 165 6.32 -10.06 19.75
C TYR A 165 6.36 -10.13 21.29
N GLU A 166 6.71 -11.30 21.86
CA GLU A 166 6.81 -11.48 23.32
C GLU A 166 8.23 -11.28 23.84
N THR A 167 9.25 -11.79 23.11
CA THR A 167 10.63 -11.85 23.61
C THR A 167 11.49 -10.69 23.11
N GLY A 168 11.06 -10.00 22.05
CA GLY A 168 11.82 -8.94 21.41
C GLY A 168 13.05 -9.41 20.61
N GLU A 169 13.33 -10.71 20.60
CA GLU A 169 14.46 -11.29 19.88
C GLU A 169 14.31 -11.09 18.38
N SER A 170 15.40 -10.70 17.72
CA SER A 170 15.45 -10.56 16.27
C SER A 170 15.37 -11.92 15.58
N LEU A 171 14.79 -11.93 14.37
CA LEU A 171 14.76 -13.10 13.50
C LEU A 171 16.18 -13.67 13.29
N PRO A 172 16.40 -14.99 13.46
CA PRO A 172 17.70 -15.59 13.19
C PRO A 172 18.15 -15.36 11.75
N GLU A 173 19.45 -15.11 11.56
CA GLU A 173 20.04 -14.85 10.23
C GLU A 173 19.74 -15.98 9.23
N GLU A 174 19.81 -17.23 9.68
CA GLU A 174 19.50 -18.38 8.82
C GLU A 174 18.06 -18.40 8.31
N VAL A 175 17.10 -17.84 9.07
CA VAL A 175 15.71 -17.74 8.64
C VAL A 175 15.55 -16.60 7.63
N TYR A 176 16.25 -15.47 7.82
CA TYR A 176 16.32 -14.43 6.80
C TYR A 176 16.85 -14.95 5.47
N LEU A 177 17.94 -15.72 5.48
CA LEU A 177 18.50 -16.30 4.26
C LEU A 177 17.53 -17.28 3.57
N LYS A 178 16.74 -18.03 4.34
CA LYS A 178 15.68 -18.90 3.81
C LYS A 178 14.54 -18.09 3.17
N LEU A 179 14.11 -16.98 3.81
CA LEU A 179 13.12 -16.06 3.23
C LEU A 179 13.61 -15.45 1.92
N LEU A 180 14.87 -15.02 1.88
CA LEU A 180 15.48 -14.44 0.68
C LEU A 180 15.57 -15.48 -0.45
N ALA A 181 15.99 -16.71 -0.16
CA ALA A 181 16.03 -17.80 -1.13
C ALA A 181 14.63 -18.14 -1.69
N ALA A 182 13.58 -17.98 -0.88
CA ALA A 182 12.20 -18.23 -1.29
C ALA A 182 11.58 -17.13 -2.16
N ARG A 183 12.22 -15.95 -2.29
CA ARG A 183 11.67 -14.78 -3.02
C ARG A 183 11.20 -15.11 -4.44
N THR A 184 11.94 -15.96 -5.15
CA THR A 184 11.65 -16.30 -6.56
C THR A 184 10.88 -17.60 -6.72
N PHE A 185 10.45 -18.22 -5.62
CA PHE A 185 9.64 -19.43 -5.66
C PHE A 185 8.36 -19.19 -6.46
N ARG A 186 8.19 -19.96 -7.54
CA ARG A 186 7.04 -19.86 -8.47
C ARG A 186 6.85 -18.49 -9.14
N ALA A 187 7.92 -17.67 -9.24
CA ALA A 187 7.86 -16.35 -9.89
C ALA A 187 7.24 -16.41 -11.30
N GLY A 188 7.53 -17.46 -12.08
CA GLY A 188 6.90 -17.69 -13.39
C GLY A 188 5.38 -17.88 -13.31
N SER A 189 4.89 -18.67 -12.35
CA SER A 189 3.44 -18.85 -12.15
C SER A 189 2.74 -17.58 -11.67
N LEU A 190 3.38 -16.82 -10.77
CA LEU A 190 2.86 -15.54 -10.29
C LEU A 190 2.79 -14.51 -11.42
N SER A 191 3.84 -14.41 -12.23
CA SER A 191 3.87 -13.54 -13.41
C SER A 191 2.77 -13.92 -14.40
N LEU A 192 2.63 -15.21 -14.72
CA LEU A 192 1.63 -15.68 -15.68
C LEU A 192 0.19 -15.43 -15.19
N ARG A 193 -0.05 -15.56 -13.88
CA ARG A 193 -1.33 -15.18 -13.26
C ARG A 193 -1.65 -13.69 -13.45
N GLN A 194 -0.68 -12.79 -13.24
CA GLN A 194 -0.91 -11.36 -13.47
C GLN A 194 -1.12 -11.04 -14.95
N LEU A 195 -0.34 -11.68 -15.85
CA LEU A 195 -0.52 -11.56 -17.30
C LEU A 195 -1.90 -12.04 -17.76
N ARG A 196 -2.46 -13.09 -17.14
CA ARG A 196 -3.83 -13.54 -17.39
C ARG A 196 -4.84 -12.45 -17.08
N PHE A 197 -4.75 -11.80 -15.92
CA PHE A 197 -5.66 -10.71 -15.56
C PHE A 197 -5.57 -9.53 -16.52
N ALA A 198 -4.36 -9.08 -16.84
CA ALA A 198 -4.17 -7.99 -17.80
C ALA A 198 -4.65 -8.37 -19.21
N SER A 199 -4.42 -9.61 -19.64
CA SER A 199 -4.83 -10.07 -20.97
C SER A 199 -6.34 -10.23 -21.09
N VAL A 200 -7.03 -10.74 -20.06
CA VAL A 200 -8.49 -10.88 -20.11
C VAL A 200 -9.17 -9.52 -20.06
N ASP A 201 -8.64 -8.58 -19.27
CA ASP A 201 -9.10 -7.18 -19.24
C ASP A 201 -9.01 -6.55 -20.64
N LEU A 202 -7.81 -6.56 -21.26
CA LEU A 202 -7.62 -6.02 -22.60
C LEU A 202 -8.49 -6.72 -23.65
N GLU A 203 -8.63 -8.04 -23.62
CA GLU A 203 -9.43 -8.79 -24.60
C GLU A 203 -10.93 -8.45 -24.48
N LEU A 204 -11.44 -8.32 -23.25
CA LEU A 204 -12.82 -7.88 -22.98
C LEU A 204 -13.10 -6.45 -23.45
N HIS A 205 -12.09 -5.58 -23.45
CA HIS A 205 -12.22 -4.17 -23.84
C HIS A 205 -11.77 -3.86 -25.27
N THR A 206 -11.37 -4.86 -26.07
CA THR A 206 -10.91 -4.66 -27.46
C THR A 206 -11.63 -5.54 -28.48
N LYS A 207 -11.81 -6.83 -28.20
CA LYS A 207 -12.36 -7.79 -29.18
C LYS A 207 -13.72 -8.35 -28.79
N TYR A 208 -14.02 -8.39 -27.50
CA TYR A 208 -15.30 -8.88 -27.02
C TYR A 208 -16.43 -7.93 -27.42
N ILE A 209 -17.55 -8.50 -27.87
CA ILE A 209 -18.78 -7.76 -28.20
C ILE A 209 -19.85 -8.20 -27.20
N PRO A 210 -20.28 -7.31 -26.28
CA PRO A 210 -21.40 -7.59 -25.40
C PRO A 210 -22.66 -7.97 -26.18
N ASP A 211 -23.51 -8.82 -25.60
CA ASP A 211 -24.76 -9.33 -26.19
C ASP A 211 -24.61 -10.17 -27.48
N GLY A 212 -23.37 -10.52 -27.84
CA GLY A 212 -23.07 -11.50 -28.90
C GLY A 212 -23.29 -12.96 -28.47
N SER A 213 -22.87 -13.90 -29.32
CA SER A 213 -22.95 -15.34 -29.01
C SER A 213 -21.85 -15.85 -28.07
N GLU A 214 -20.79 -15.06 -27.85
CA GLU A 214 -19.69 -15.38 -26.96
C GLU A 214 -19.96 -14.79 -25.56
N SER A 215 -19.74 -15.57 -24.51
CA SER A 215 -19.81 -15.08 -23.12
C SER A 215 -18.46 -14.57 -22.62
N VAL A 216 -18.45 -13.78 -21.56
CA VAL A 216 -17.20 -13.38 -20.87
C VAL A 216 -16.39 -14.59 -20.38
N PHE A 217 -17.05 -15.72 -20.09
CA PHE A 217 -16.38 -16.95 -19.69
C PHE A 217 -15.68 -17.64 -20.86
N ASP A 218 -16.21 -17.54 -22.07
CA ASP A 218 -15.56 -18.06 -23.28
C ASP A 218 -14.29 -17.26 -23.61
N VAL A 219 -14.34 -15.93 -23.43
CA VAL A 219 -13.16 -15.06 -23.53
C VAL A 219 -12.10 -15.47 -22.50
N ASP A 220 -12.51 -15.63 -21.23
CA ASP A 220 -11.61 -16.04 -20.15
C ASP A 220 -10.96 -17.40 -20.44
N GLN A 221 -11.72 -18.39 -20.92
CA GLN A 221 -11.21 -19.70 -21.32
C GLN A 221 -10.22 -19.60 -22.49
N ARG A 222 -10.51 -18.76 -23.51
CA ARG A 222 -9.61 -18.54 -24.65
C ARG A 222 -8.29 -17.92 -24.20
N VAL A 223 -8.32 -16.85 -23.41
CA VAL A 223 -7.13 -16.15 -22.91
C VAL A 223 -6.29 -17.07 -22.02
N SER A 224 -6.96 -17.88 -21.19
CA SER A 224 -6.33 -18.81 -20.27
C SER A 224 -5.41 -19.83 -20.96
N ARG A 225 -5.69 -20.23 -22.21
CA ARG A 225 -4.87 -21.21 -22.97
C ARG A 225 -3.39 -20.80 -23.13
N LYS A 226 -3.08 -19.51 -23.07
CA LYS A 226 -1.70 -18.98 -23.19
C LYS A 226 -1.16 -18.40 -21.88
N THR A 227 -2.00 -18.31 -20.84
CA THR A 227 -1.71 -17.53 -19.63
C THR A 227 -1.98 -18.32 -18.33
N GLN A 228 -2.08 -19.64 -18.42
CA GLN A 228 -2.11 -20.53 -17.26
C GLN A 228 -1.00 -21.57 -17.36
N VAL A 229 -0.48 -21.95 -16.19
CA VAL A 229 0.46 -23.05 -16.07
C VAL A 229 -0.36 -24.35 -16.10
N ILE A 230 -0.02 -25.25 -17.01
CA ILE A 230 -0.61 -26.60 -17.12
C ILE A 230 -0.13 -27.45 -15.93
#